data_AF-A0A7W4HW57-F1
#
_entry.id   AF-A0A7W4HW57-F1
#
_cell.length_a   1.000
_cell.length_b   1.000
_cell.length_c   1.000
_cell.angle_alpha   90.00
_cell.angle_beta   90.00
_cell.angle_gamma   90.00
#
_symmetry.space_group_name_H-M   'P 1'
#
loop_
_entity.id
_entity.type
_entity.pdbx_description
1 polymer ?
#
loop_
_entity_poly.entity_id
_entity_poly.type
_entity_poly.pdbx_seq_one_letter_code
_entity_poly.pdbx_strand_id
1 'polypeptide(L)'
;TPILLIIILTIILGAVFFVDNEIPKSNLEKPFSVGLLEGYQTFDGMASIIIGAVIITSLNMDSSLDFAQKRRLTIYAGLISGLALFIIYAGFIYTGAVLKVHFPSDDISRSEVLSKVSWHILGDIGKTLLSVSVSIACFTTAVGIITGAADFMKNIFGNSELVYKLVVVFSCILGVFVGQTGVENIVSIAVPVLVLIYPVIMALILLNFVPESWTSISIFRGVTMVAGIFAIPDFMIAIGFESFQPLHDYLPLATYGLAWLLP
;
A
#
# COMPACT_ATOMS: atom_id res chain seq x y z
N THR A 1 -13.18 11.12 5.80
CA THR A 1 -13.28 10.25 4.61
C THR A 1 -14.31 10.71 3.58
N PRO A 2 -15.55 11.13 3.89
CA PRO A 2 -16.55 11.48 2.85
C PRO A 2 -16.13 12.68 1.98
N ILE A 3 -15.57 13.72 2.59
CA ILE A 3 -15.11 14.95 1.89
C ILE A 3 -13.99 14.62 0.90
N LEU A 4 -13.00 13.81 1.32
CA LEU A 4 -11.92 13.35 0.45
C LEU A 4 -12.47 12.60 -0.77
N LEU A 5 -13.42 11.68 -0.55
CA LEU A 5 -14.01 10.86 -1.60
C LEU A 5 -14.75 11.74 -2.63
N ILE A 6 -15.48 12.76 -2.17
CA ILE A 6 -16.13 13.74 -3.04
C ILE A 6 -15.11 14.47 -3.90
N ILE A 7 -14.04 15.01 -3.29
CA ILE A 7 -13.00 15.77 -4.02
C ILE A 7 -12.32 14.88 -5.06
N ILE A 8 -11.97 13.65 -4.70
CA ILE A 8 -11.34 12.69 -5.61
C ILE A 8 -12.28 12.35 -6.77
N LEU A 9 -13.56 12.10 -6.51
CA LEU A 9 -14.54 11.85 -7.56
C LEU A 9 -14.72 13.06 -8.46
N THR A 10 -14.72 14.28 -7.92
CA THR A 10 -14.76 15.52 -8.73
C THR A 10 -13.54 15.64 -9.64
N ILE A 11 -12.35 15.30 -9.17
CA ILE A 11 -11.12 15.26 -9.99
C ILE A 11 -11.29 14.25 -11.13
N ILE A 12 -11.70 13.02 -10.82
CA ILE A 12 -11.83 11.94 -11.81
C ILE A 12 -12.91 12.28 -12.85
N LEU A 13 -14.09 12.68 -12.41
CA LEU A 13 -15.19 13.08 -13.30
C LEU A 13 -14.82 14.32 -14.12
N GLY A 14 -14.11 15.26 -13.51
CA GLY A 14 -13.56 16.44 -14.19
C GLY A 14 -12.65 16.05 -15.36
N ALA A 15 -11.73 15.11 -15.12
CA ALA A 15 -10.87 14.59 -16.17
C ALA A 15 -11.65 13.87 -17.29
N VAL A 16 -12.62 13.03 -16.92
CA VAL A 16 -13.40 12.23 -17.88
C VAL A 16 -14.30 13.08 -18.79
N PHE A 17 -14.92 14.13 -18.25
CA PHE A 17 -15.90 14.91 -19.00
C PHE A 17 -15.35 16.20 -19.62
N PHE A 18 -14.29 16.80 -19.07
CA PHE A 18 -13.81 18.11 -19.49
C PHE A 18 -12.43 18.11 -20.13
N VAL A 19 -11.72 16.98 -20.12
CA VAL A 19 -10.40 16.87 -20.75
C VAL A 19 -10.49 15.94 -21.94
N ASP A 20 -10.43 16.51 -23.14
CA ASP A 20 -10.47 15.78 -24.40
C ASP A 20 -9.07 15.82 -25.05
N ASN A 21 -8.16 15.01 -24.51
CA ASN A 21 -6.81 14.83 -25.05
C ASN A 21 -6.66 13.40 -25.55
N GLU A 22 -5.95 13.22 -26.67
CA GLU A 22 -5.53 11.90 -27.11
C GLU A 22 -4.58 11.27 -26.07
N ILE A 23 -4.92 10.06 -25.62
CA ILE A 23 -4.07 9.31 -24.69
C ILE A 23 -2.82 8.85 -25.47
N PRO A 24 -1.61 9.30 -25.08
CA PRO A 24 -0.39 8.89 -25.78
C PRO A 24 -0.16 7.38 -25.62
N LYS A 25 0.49 6.77 -26.61
CA LYS A 25 0.90 5.36 -26.50
C LYS A 25 1.77 5.16 -25.26
N SER A 26 1.46 4.13 -24.49
CA SER A 26 2.24 3.75 -23.31
C SER A 26 3.62 3.25 -23.73
N ASN A 27 4.66 3.71 -23.05
CA ASN A 27 6.03 3.20 -23.18
C ASN A 27 6.32 2.06 -22.18
N LEU A 28 5.33 1.58 -21.43
CA LEU A 28 5.50 0.50 -20.47
C LEU A 28 5.55 -0.85 -21.20
N GLU A 29 6.71 -1.51 -21.16
CA GLU A 29 6.89 -2.84 -21.77
C GLU A 29 6.01 -3.91 -21.08
N LYS A 30 5.83 -3.82 -19.76
CA LYS A 30 5.14 -4.82 -18.92
C LYS A 30 4.13 -4.16 -17.98
N PRO A 31 3.01 -3.60 -18.50
CA PRO A 31 2.10 -2.78 -17.70
C PRO A 31 1.46 -3.53 -16.52
N PHE A 32 1.18 -4.83 -16.67
CA PHE A 32 0.61 -5.64 -15.58
C PHE A 32 1.58 -5.78 -14.40
N SER A 33 2.83 -6.18 -14.67
CA SER A 33 3.83 -6.40 -13.63
C SER A 33 4.27 -5.10 -12.99
N VAL A 34 4.44 -4.03 -13.78
CA VAL A 34 4.72 -2.69 -13.24
C VAL A 34 3.57 -2.24 -12.34
N GLY A 35 2.32 -2.35 -12.78
CA GLY A 35 1.15 -1.99 -11.97
C GLY A 35 1.04 -2.81 -10.68
N LEU A 36 1.36 -4.11 -10.74
CA LEU A 36 1.37 -4.98 -9.58
C LEU A 36 2.44 -4.55 -8.57
N LEU A 37 3.67 -4.27 -9.02
CA LEU A 37 4.78 -3.83 -8.17
C LEU A 37 4.56 -2.42 -7.59
N GLU A 38 3.97 -1.50 -8.33
CA GLU A 38 3.54 -0.20 -7.79
C GLU A 38 2.46 -0.38 -6.72
N GLY A 39 1.56 -1.37 -6.90
CA GLY A 39 0.61 -1.78 -5.87
C GLY A 39 1.27 -2.29 -4.59
N TYR A 40 2.45 -2.91 -4.67
CA TYR A 40 3.17 -3.38 -3.47
C TYR A 40 3.63 -2.20 -2.63
N GLN A 41 4.04 -1.11 -3.30
CA GLN A 41 4.54 0.12 -2.69
C GLN A 41 3.45 0.95 -1.99
N THR A 42 2.17 0.58 -2.07
CA THR A 42 1.11 1.30 -1.34
C THR A 42 1.09 0.96 0.15
N PHE A 43 1.80 -0.07 0.58
CA PHE A 43 1.83 -0.57 1.96
C PHE A 43 0.48 -1.06 2.51
N ASP A 44 -0.59 -1.10 1.70
CA ASP A 44 -1.94 -1.49 2.15
C ASP A 44 -1.97 -2.94 2.66
N GLY A 45 -1.25 -3.85 1.99
CA GLY A 45 -1.12 -5.24 2.43
C GLY A 45 -0.47 -5.37 3.80
N MET A 46 0.62 -4.62 4.06
CA MET A 46 1.29 -4.60 5.37
C MET A 46 0.40 -4.00 6.45
N ALA A 47 -0.22 -2.85 6.15
CA ALA A 47 -1.10 -2.15 7.07
C ALA A 47 -2.31 -3.01 7.46
N SER A 48 -2.82 -3.82 6.53
CA SER A 48 -3.98 -4.69 6.79
C SER A 48 -3.74 -5.72 7.91
N ILE A 49 -2.51 -6.24 8.05
CA ILE A 49 -2.18 -7.23 9.10
C ILE A 49 -2.16 -6.54 10.47
N ILE A 50 -1.55 -5.35 10.55
CA ILE A 50 -1.41 -4.60 11.80
C ILE A 50 -2.76 -4.03 12.26
N ILE A 51 -3.44 -3.30 11.36
CA ILE A 51 -4.71 -2.63 11.67
C ILE A 51 -5.86 -3.64 11.74
N GLY A 52 -5.82 -4.71 10.94
CA GLY A 52 -6.85 -5.74 10.94
C GLY A 52 -7.01 -6.41 12.31
N ALA A 53 -5.92 -6.68 13.01
CA ALA A 53 -5.96 -7.22 14.37
C ALA A 53 -6.67 -6.27 15.37
N VAL A 54 -6.42 -4.97 15.26
CA VAL A 54 -7.07 -3.93 16.09
C VAL A 54 -8.57 -3.86 15.77
N ILE A 55 -8.95 -3.91 14.49
CA ILE A 55 -10.35 -3.90 14.07
C ILE A 55 -11.09 -5.14 14.59
N ILE A 56 -10.50 -6.33 14.47
CA ILE A 56 -11.13 -7.57 14.95
C ILE A 56 -11.28 -7.56 16.48
N THR A 57 -10.25 -7.10 17.21
CA THR A 57 -10.34 -6.95 18.67
C THR A 57 -11.46 -5.99 19.04
N SER A 58 -11.56 -4.85 18.35
CA SER A 58 -12.60 -3.85 18.57
C SER A 58 -14.01 -4.38 18.26
N LEU A 59 -14.18 -5.13 17.16
CA LEU A 59 -15.44 -5.81 16.82
C LEU A 59 -15.80 -6.89 17.84
N ASN A 60 -14.81 -7.54 18.44
CA ASN A 60 -15.04 -8.56 19.47
C ASN A 60 -15.46 -7.98 20.82
N MET A 61 -15.16 -6.72 21.10
CA MET A 61 -15.66 -6.02 22.29
C MET A 61 -17.17 -5.74 22.23
N ASP A 62 -17.75 -5.72 21.03
CA ASP A 62 -19.19 -5.64 20.86
C ASP A 62 -19.83 -7.03 21.13
N SER A 63 -20.54 -7.13 22.25
CA SER A 63 -21.25 -8.35 22.68
C SER A 63 -22.61 -8.53 22.01
N SER A 64 -23.09 -7.54 21.24
CA SER A 64 -24.40 -7.60 20.58
C SER A 64 -24.39 -8.40 19.26
N LEU A 65 -23.20 -8.67 18.70
CA LEU A 65 -23.03 -9.31 17.40
C LEU A 65 -22.51 -10.74 17.55
N ASP A 66 -23.17 -11.67 16.85
CA ASP A 66 -22.72 -13.06 16.73
C ASP A 66 -21.55 -13.19 15.72
N PHE A 67 -20.78 -14.27 15.82
CA PHE A 67 -19.63 -14.55 14.94
C PHE A 67 -20.00 -14.49 13.45
N ALA A 68 -21.15 -15.07 13.08
CA ALA A 68 -21.63 -15.05 11.70
C ALA A 68 -21.92 -13.62 11.20
N GLN A 69 -22.44 -12.76 12.08
CA GLN A 69 -22.73 -11.36 11.77
C GLN A 69 -21.44 -10.55 11.65
N LYS A 70 -20.49 -10.72 12.57
CA LYS A 70 -19.15 -10.10 12.53
C LYS A 70 -18.43 -10.45 11.23
N ARG A 71 -18.36 -11.74 10.90
CA ARG A 71 -17.77 -12.23 9.65
C ARG A 71 -18.43 -11.61 8.42
N ARG A 72 -19.77 -11.59 8.38
CA ARG A 72 -20.52 -11.00 7.27
C ARG A 72 -20.21 -9.52 7.13
N LEU A 73 -20.26 -8.76 8.22
CA LEU A 73 -19.98 -7.32 8.23
C LEU A 73 -18.59 -7.03 7.69
N THR A 74 -17.56 -7.75 8.15
CA THR A 74 -16.19 -7.59 7.70
C THR A 74 -16.02 -7.88 6.20
N ILE A 75 -16.64 -8.96 5.70
CA ILE A 75 -16.56 -9.31 4.26
C ILE A 75 -17.23 -8.24 3.39
N TYR A 76 -18.45 -7.82 3.72
CA TYR A 76 -19.16 -6.81 2.92
C TYR A 76 -18.47 -5.45 2.99
N ALA A 77 -17.99 -5.04 4.17
CA ALA A 77 -17.21 -3.82 4.32
C ALA A 77 -15.94 -3.87 3.47
N GLY A 78 -15.19 -4.98 3.52
CA GLY A 78 -13.99 -5.18 2.72
C GLY A 78 -14.25 -5.15 1.21
N LEU A 79 -15.31 -5.81 0.73
CA LEU A 79 -15.67 -5.82 -0.69
C LEU A 79 -16.10 -4.43 -1.19
N ILE A 80 -16.92 -3.71 -0.43
CA ILE A 80 -17.38 -2.36 -0.80
C ILE A 80 -16.19 -1.39 -0.81
N SER A 81 -15.34 -1.42 0.23
CA SER A 81 -14.14 -0.59 0.30
C SER A 81 -13.14 -0.92 -0.81
N GLY A 82 -12.92 -2.21 -1.10
CA GLY A 82 -12.03 -2.66 -2.17
C GLY A 82 -12.52 -2.22 -3.56
N LEU A 83 -13.82 -2.33 -3.82
CA LEU A 83 -14.41 -1.86 -5.07
C LEU A 83 -14.30 -0.32 -5.22
N ALA A 84 -14.56 0.42 -4.14
CA ALA A 84 -14.40 1.88 -4.14
C ALA A 84 -12.94 2.28 -4.42
N LEU A 85 -11.98 1.59 -3.79
CA LEU A 85 -10.55 1.82 -4.01
C LEU A 85 -10.14 1.52 -5.45
N PHE A 86 -10.64 0.41 -6.02
CA PHE A 86 -10.42 0.05 -7.42
C PHE A 86 -10.90 1.15 -8.38
N ILE A 87 -12.12 1.66 -8.20
CA ILE A 87 -12.68 2.74 -9.03
C ILE A 87 -11.83 4.01 -8.92
N ILE A 88 -11.39 4.35 -7.71
CA ILE A 88 -10.56 5.54 -7.46
C ILE A 88 -9.21 5.42 -8.16
N TYR A 89 -8.49 4.30 -8.01
CA TYR A 89 -7.19 4.10 -8.67
C TYR A 89 -7.32 4.05 -10.19
N ALA A 90 -8.33 3.36 -10.72
CA ALA A 90 -8.60 3.34 -12.15
C ALA A 90 -8.85 4.77 -12.68
N GLY A 91 -9.64 5.57 -11.94
CA GLY A 91 -9.88 6.97 -12.26
C GLY A 91 -8.60 7.81 -12.24
N PHE A 92 -7.74 7.67 -11.23
CA PHE A 92 -6.47 8.39 -11.18
C PHE A 92 -5.50 8.00 -12.30
N ILE A 93 -5.42 6.72 -12.64
CA ILE A 93 -4.62 6.24 -13.77
C ILE A 93 -5.11 6.86 -15.07
N TYR A 94 -6.43 6.87 -15.28
CA TYR A 94 -7.05 7.52 -16.45
C TYR A 94 -6.75 9.03 -16.48
N THR A 95 -6.98 9.74 -15.37
CA THR A 95 -6.71 11.17 -15.26
C THR A 95 -5.24 11.50 -15.53
N GLY A 96 -4.30 10.71 -15.00
CA GLY A 96 -2.87 10.86 -15.26
C GLY A 96 -2.50 10.61 -16.73
N ALA A 97 -3.14 9.63 -17.37
CA ALA A 97 -2.92 9.32 -18.78
C ALA A 97 -3.39 10.44 -19.72
N VAL A 98 -4.58 10.99 -19.50
CA VAL A 98 -5.17 12.06 -20.33
C VAL A 98 -4.42 13.40 -20.12
N LEU A 99 -3.92 13.65 -18.92
CA LEU A 99 -3.17 14.87 -18.62
C LEU A 99 -1.67 14.77 -18.93
N LYS A 100 -1.17 13.59 -19.37
CA LYS A 100 0.25 13.39 -19.68
C LYS A 100 0.79 14.42 -20.69
N VAL A 101 -0.03 14.88 -21.64
CA VAL A 101 0.34 15.90 -22.64
C VAL A 101 0.76 17.24 -21.99
N HIS A 102 0.24 17.56 -20.80
CA HIS A 102 0.59 18.77 -20.05
C HIS A 102 1.85 18.61 -19.17
N PHE A 103 2.48 17.44 -19.21
CA PHE A 103 3.66 17.08 -18.43
C PHE A 103 4.82 16.70 -19.38
N PRO A 104 5.55 17.68 -19.94
CA PRO A 104 6.55 17.45 -20.99
C PRO A 104 7.86 16.79 -20.50
N SER A 105 8.07 16.69 -19.19
CA SER A 105 9.24 16.04 -18.59
C SER A 105 8.81 14.77 -17.86
N ASP A 106 9.47 13.64 -18.13
CA ASP A 106 9.24 12.38 -17.43
C ASP A 106 9.81 12.39 -15.98
N ASP A 107 10.62 13.39 -15.62
CA ASP A 107 11.26 13.55 -14.29
C ASP A 107 10.38 14.26 -13.23
N ILE A 108 9.06 14.29 -13.41
CA ILE A 108 8.16 14.93 -12.43
C ILE A 108 7.86 13.96 -11.29
N SER A 109 8.06 14.41 -10.05
CA SER A 109 7.74 13.62 -8.84
C SER A 109 6.26 13.21 -8.80
N ARG A 110 5.96 12.04 -8.22
CA ARG A 110 4.57 11.53 -8.07
C ARG A 110 3.65 12.54 -7.37
N SER A 111 4.16 13.22 -6.34
CA SER A 111 3.44 14.27 -5.60
C SER A 111 3.16 15.51 -6.44
N GLU A 112 4.10 15.88 -7.32
CA GLU A 112 3.94 17.03 -8.19
C GLU A 112 2.96 16.75 -9.33
N VAL A 113 2.97 15.55 -9.89
CA VAL A 113 1.93 15.10 -10.84
C VAL A 113 0.54 15.26 -10.21
N LEU A 114 0.33 14.73 -9.01
CA LEU A 114 -0.97 14.84 -8.32
C LEU A 114 -1.37 16.30 -8.07
N SER A 115 -0.42 17.14 -7.65
CA SER A 115 -0.68 18.56 -7.39
C SER A 115 -1.05 19.33 -8.66
N LYS A 116 -0.35 19.07 -9.77
CA LYS A 116 -0.63 19.72 -11.05
C LYS A 116 -1.93 19.23 -11.68
N VAL A 117 -2.23 17.93 -11.59
CA VAL A 117 -3.52 17.36 -12.00
C VAL A 117 -4.67 18.05 -11.27
N SER A 118 -4.55 18.19 -9.94
CA SER A 118 -5.56 18.87 -9.13
C SER A 118 -5.73 20.33 -9.51
N TRP A 119 -4.62 21.04 -9.73
CA TRP A 119 -4.65 22.42 -10.18
C TRP A 119 -5.31 22.58 -11.55
N HIS A 120 -5.03 21.68 -12.48
CA HIS A 120 -5.57 21.75 -13.84
C HIS A 120 -7.10 21.55 -13.86
N ILE A 121 -7.64 20.69 -13.00
CA ILE A 121 -9.07 20.34 -13.02
C ILE A 121 -9.88 21.25 -12.08
N LEU A 122 -9.37 21.62 -10.90
CA LEU A 122 -10.13 22.37 -9.89
C LEU A 122 -9.59 23.77 -9.61
N GLY A 123 -8.47 24.18 -10.22
CA GLY A 123 -7.80 25.46 -9.93
C GLY A 123 -7.21 25.53 -8.51
N ASP A 124 -6.93 26.76 -8.07
CA ASP A 124 -6.23 27.01 -6.79
C ASP A 124 -7.02 26.58 -5.55
N ILE A 125 -8.35 26.71 -5.61
CA ILE A 125 -9.25 26.30 -4.52
C ILE A 125 -9.20 24.77 -4.35
N GLY A 126 -9.25 24.02 -5.44
CA GLY A 126 -9.20 22.56 -5.39
C GLY A 126 -7.86 22.00 -4.97
N LYS A 127 -6.76 22.62 -5.40
CA LYS A 127 -5.42 22.25 -4.93
C LYS A 127 -5.31 22.35 -3.41
N THR A 128 -5.82 23.44 -2.84
CA THR A 128 -5.80 23.66 -1.39
C THR A 128 -6.67 22.65 -0.66
N LEU A 129 -7.90 22.41 -1.15
CA LEU A 129 -8.81 21.41 -0.60
C LEU A 129 -8.24 19.99 -0.67
N LEU A 130 -7.59 19.64 -1.78
CA LEU A 130 -6.93 18.35 -1.94
C LEU A 130 -5.80 18.20 -0.92
N SER A 131 -4.93 19.20 -0.78
CA SER A 131 -3.81 19.16 0.18
C SER A 131 -4.30 18.95 1.62
N VAL A 132 -5.35 19.67 2.04
CA VAL A 132 -5.94 19.51 3.38
C VAL A 132 -6.55 18.12 3.53
N SER A 133 -7.29 17.65 2.53
CA SER A 133 -7.97 16.35 2.58
C SER A 133 -6.98 15.19 2.62
N VAL A 134 -5.92 15.24 1.80
CA VAL A 134 -4.81 14.27 1.81
C VAL A 134 -4.11 14.29 3.17
N SER A 135 -3.85 15.47 3.74
CA SER A 135 -3.23 15.58 5.07
C SER A 135 -4.06 14.87 6.15
N ILE A 136 -5.39 15.06 6.15
CA ILE A 136 -6.29 14.39 7.08
C ILE A 136 -6.31 12.87 6.84
N ALA A 137 -6.34 12.43 5.59
CA ALA A 137 -6.31 11.01 5.26
C ALA A 137 -5.01 10.35 5.74
N CYS A 138 -3.86 10.93 5.41
CA CYS A 138 -2.55 10.46 5.86
C CYS A 138 -2.43 10.47 7.39
N PHE A 139 -3.01 11.47 8.08
CA PHE A 139 -3.05 11.50 9.54
C PHE A 139 -3.80 10.31 10.13
N THR A 140 -4.98 9.97 9.60
CA THR A 140 -5.75 8.81 10.09
C THR A 140 -5.02 7.48 9.88
N THR A 141 -4.35 7.30 8.74
CA THR A 141 -3.54 6.11 8.47
C THR A 141 -2.34 6.03 9.39
N ALA A 142 -1.62 7.14 9.58
CA ALA A 142 -0.47 7.20 10.49
C ALA A 142 -0.88 6.86 11.93
N VAL A 143 -2.00 7.40 12.42
CA VAL A 143 -2.53 7.07 13.74
C VAL A 143 -2.81 5.57 13.85
N GLY A 144 -3.52 4.98 12.88
CA GLY A 144 -3.86 3.55 12.92
C GLY A 144 -2.63 2.62 12.92
N ILE A 145 -1.62 2.92 12.12
CA ILE A 145 -0.38 2.13 12.07
C ILE A 145 0.42 2.29 13.37
N ILE A 146 0.58 3.52 13.87
CA ILE A 146 1.36 3.79 15.09
C ILE A 146 0.69 3.14 16.30
N THR A 147 -0.63 3.27 16.46
CA THR A 147 -1.35 2.63 17.58
C THR A 147 -1.33 1.12 17.47
N GLY A 148 -1.53 0.56 16.27
CA GLY A 148 -1.47 -0.89 16.05
C GLY A 148 -0.08 -1.49 16.32
N ALA A 149 0.98 -0.81 15.90
CA ALA A 149 2.35 -1.21 16.19
C ALA A 149 2.67 -1.09 17.70
N ALA A 150 2.18 -0.03 18.35
CA ALA A 150 2.34 0.15 19.79
C ALA A 150 1.58 -0.91 20.60
N ASP A 151 0.36 -1.28 20.19
CA ASP A 151 -0.41 -2.37 20.79
C ASP A 151 0.28 -3.72 20.60
N PHE A 152 0.81 -3.99 19.42
CA PHE A 152 1.59 -5.20 19.15
C PHE A 152 2.81 -5.30 20.08
N MET A 153 3.57 -4.22 20.21
CA MET A 153 4.72 -4.16 21.12
C MET A 153 4.29 -4.28 22.59
N LYS A 154 3.22 -3.60 23.00
CA LYS A 154 2.65 -3.74 24.34
C LYS A 154 2.33 -5.19 24.67
N ASN A 155 1.70 -5.92 23.74
CA ASN A 155 1.34 -7.32 23.92
C ASN A 155 2.58 -8.24 24.06
N ILE A 156 3.63 -7.99 23.27
CA ILE A 156 4.91 -8.75 23.38
C ILE A 156 5.59 -8.53 24.73
N PHE A 157 5.57 -7.29 25.24
CA PHE A 157 6.25 -6.91 26.49
C PHE A 157 5.33 -6.97 27.72
N GLY A 158 4.46 -7.98 27.78
CA GLY A 158 3.67 -8.27 28.99
C GLY A 158 2.59 -7.24 29.32
N ASN A 159 1.96 -6.64 28.30
CA ASN A 159 0.91 -5.63 28.43
C ASN A 159 1.31 -4.33 29.14
N SER A 160 2.60 -3.98 29.08
CA SER A 160 3.11 -2.75 29.68
C SER A 160 2.63 -1.47 28.96
N GLU A 161 1.86 -0.63 29.66
CA GLU A 161 1.44 0.69 29.17
C GLU A 161 2.61 1.64 28.89
N LEU A 162 3.75 1.41 29.55
CA LEU A 162 4.95 2.22 29.34
C LEU A 162 5.54 1.96 27.95
N VAL A 163 5.57 0.69 27.52
CA VAL A 163 6.07 0.30 26.19
C VAL A 163 5.19 0.91 25.09
N TYR A 164 3.87 0.86 25.27
CA TYR A 164 2.94 1.51 24.34
C TYR A 164 3.27 2.99 24.14
N LYS A 165 3.36 3.76 25.25
CA LYS A 165 3.64 5.20 25.19
C LYS A 165 4.99 5.51 24.54
N LEU A 166 6.03 4.72 24.86
CA LEU A 166 7.35 4.89 24.26
C LEU A 166 7.31 4.66 22.74
N VAL A 167 6.67 3.58 22.28
CA VAL A 167 6.58 3.26 20.85
C VAL A 167 5.81 4.35 20.10
N VAL A 168 4.70 4.85 20.66
CA VAL A 168 3.93 5.94 20.04
C VAL A 168 4.77 7.22 19.92
N VAL A 169 5.38 7.67 21.03
CA VAL A 169 6.17 8.91 21.04
C VAL A 169 7.36 8.81 20.10
N PHE A 170 8.09 7.69 20.16
CA PHE A 170 9.23 7.43 19.29
C PHE A 170 8.84 7.43 17.81
N SER A 171 7.74 6.76 17.45
CA SER A 171 7.24 6.70 16.08
C SER A 171 6.81 8.09 15.56
N CYS A 172 6.15 8.90 16.39
CA CYS A 172 5.78 10.27 16.03
C CYS A 172 7.02 11.15 15.78
N ILE A 173 8.03 11.07 16.65
CA ILE A 173 9.27 11.84 16.50
C ILE A 173 9.98 11.44 15.21
N LEU A 174 10.15 10.13 14.97
CA LEU A 174 10.74 9.63 13.73
C LEU A 174 9.95 10.07 12.50
N GLY A 175 8.62 10.01 12.54
CA GLY A 175 7.76 10.45 11.45
C GLY A 175 7.98 11.93 11.08
N VAL A 176 8.18 12.80 12.07
CA VAL A 176 8.49 14.23 11.84
C VAL A 176 9.87 14.42 11.21
N PHE A 177 10.88 13.64 11.62
CA PHE A 177 12.22 13.72 11.03
C PHE A 177 12.25 13.18 9.59
N VAL A 178 11.69 11.99 9.38
CA VAL A 178 11.66 11.33 8.07
C VAL A 178 10.75 12.08 7.10
N GLY A 179 9.62 12.63 7.57
CA GLY A 179 8.70 13.41 6.74
C GLY A 179 9.33 14.65 6.08
N GLN A 180 10.46 15.15 6.61
CA GLN A 180 11.18 16.30 6.03
C GLN A 180 12.10 15.92 4.86
N THR A 181 12.42 14.64 4.65
CA THR A 181 13.41 14.22 3.64
C THR A 181 12.86 14.12 2.22
N GLY A 182 11.55 14.32 2.02
CA GLY A 182 10.87 14.18 0.73
C GLY A 182 10.46 12.75 0.40
N VAL A 183 9.37 12.60 -0.36
CA VAL A 183 8.71 11.30 -0.63
C VAL A 183 9.62 10.33 -1.38
N GLU A 184 10.41 10.83 -2.34
CA GLU A 184 11.31 9.99 -3.15
C GLU A 184 12.39 9.30 -2.31
N ASN A 185 12.97 10.03 -1.36
CA ASN A 185 13.95 9.47 -0.43
C ASN A 185 13.33 8.47 0.54
N ILE A 186 12.09 8.73 0.98
CA ILE A 186 11.36 7.78 1.83
C ILE A 186 11.12 6.48 1.06
N VAL A 187 10.67 6.58 -0.20
CA VAL A 187 10.40 5.42 -1.05
C VAL A 187 11.69 4.66 -1.37
N SER A 188 12.79 5.35 -1.71
CA SER A 188 14.06 4.67 -2.04
C SER A 188 14.62 3.86 -0.86
N ILE A 189 14.46 4.34 0.37
CA ILE A 189 14.84 3.61 1.59
C ILE A 189 13.86 2.48 1.89
N ALA A 190 12.56 2.68 1.63
CA ALA A 190 11.52 1.71 1.98
C ALA A 190 11.42 0.55 0.98
N VAL A 191 11.73 0.77 -0.30
CA VAL A 191 11.62 -0.25 -1.37
C VAL A 191 12.42 -1.52 -1.04
N PRO A 192 13.70 -1.48 -0.63
CA PRO A 192 14.44 -2.70 -0.30
C PRO A 192 13.78 -3.50 0.82
N VAL A 193 13.35 -2.83 1.89
CA VAL A 193 12.68 -3.48 3.02
C VAL A 193 11.37 -4.11 2.57
N LEU A 194 10.63 -3.42 1.70
CA LEU A 194 9.36 -3.90 1.18
C LEU A 194 9.52 -5.12 0.28
N VAL A 195 10.47 -5.11 -0.65
CA VAL A 195 10.74 -6.25 -1.56
C VAL A 195 11.10 -7.51 -0.79
N LEU A 196 11.75 -7.38 0.37
CA LEU A 196 12.05 -8.50 1.26
C LEU A 196 10.82 -9.03 2.03
N ILE A 197 10.00 -8.13 2.56
CA ILE A 197 8.89 -8.48 3.47
C ILE A 197 7.63 -8.89 2.69
N TYR A 198 7.39 -8.26 1.54
CA TYR A 198 6.15 -8.39 0.77
C TYR A 198 5.83 -9.84 0.37
N PRO A 199 6.80 -10.65 -0.12
CA PRO A 199 6.57 -12.06 -0.42
C PRO A 199 6.03 -12.87 0.75
N VAL A 200 6.55 -12.62 1.95
CA VAL A 200 6.10 -13.30 3.17
C VAL A 200 4.66 -12.92 3.49
N ILE A 201 4.33 -11.63 3.38
CA ILE A 201 2.98 -11.13 3.64
C ILE A 201 1.97 -11.69 2.64
N MET A 202 2.31 -11.71 1.35
CA MET A 202 1.42 -12.28 0.34
C MET A 202 1.23 -13.78 0.51
N ALA A 203 2.29 -14.52 0.83
CA ALA A 203 2.18 -15.94 1.16
C ALA A 203 1.21 -16.16 2.32
N LEU A 204 1.31 -15.37 3.41
CA LEU A 204 0.40 -15.44 4.55
C LEU A 204 -1.05 -15.12 4.16
N ILE A 205 -1.27 -14.10 3.34
CA ILE A 205 -2.61 -13.72 2.86
C ILE A 205 -3.20 -14.85 2.01
N LEU A 206 -2.46 -15.35 1.01
CA LEU A 206 -2.91 -16.41 0.11
C LEU A 206 -3.21 -17.71 0.86
N LEU A 207 -2.36 -18.10 1.81
CA LEU A 207 -2.59 -19.29 2.63
C LEU A 207 -3.85 -19.18 3.47
N ASN A 208 -4.23 -17.99 3.94
CA ASN A 208 -5.48 -17.79 4.67
C ASN A 208 -6.74 -17.96 3.81
N PHE A 209 -6.63 -17.87 2.47
CA PHE A 209 -7.74 -18.18 1.56
C PHE A 209 -7.90 -19.69 1.30
N VAL A 210 -6.87 -20.49 1.56
CA VAL A 210 -6.89 -21.93 1.34
C VAL A 210 -7.59 -22.62 2.53
N PRO A 211 -8.43 -23.66 2.30
CA PRO A 211 -9.10 -24.38 3.38
C PRO A 211 -8.12 -24.92 4.44
N GLU A 212 -8.52 -24.85 5.72
CA GLU A 212 -7.73 -25.33 6.86
C GLU A 212 -7.25 -26.79 6.72
N SER A 213 -8.00 -27.62 6.00
CA SER A 213 -7.64 -29.02 5.73
C SER A 213 -6.34 -29.17 4.92
N TRP A 214 -5.90 -28.13 4.22
CA TRP A 214 -4.72 -28.12 3.35
C TRP A 214 -3.59 -27.24 3.90
N THR A 215 -3.80 -26.55 5.02
CA THR A 215 -2.88 -25.55 5.57
C THR A 215 -2.41 -25.93 6.97
N SER A 216 -1.72 -27.07 7.07
CA SER A 216 -1.02 -27.45 8.30
C SER A 216 0.03 -26.39 8.70
N ILE A 217 0.32 -26.28 10.01
CA ILE A 217 1.34 -25.37 10.55
C ILE A 217 2.70 -25.53 9.81
N SER A 218 3.04 -26.75 9.41
CA SER A 218 4.27 -27.03 8.66
C SER A 218 4.24 -26.44 7.25
N ILE A 219 3.08 -26.46 6.59
CA ILE A 219 2.90 -25.86 5.26
C ILE A 219 2.98 -24.33 5.37
N PHE A 220 2.35 -23.77 6.40
CA PHE A 220 2.40 -22.33 6.66
C PHE A 220 3.84 -21.83 6.80
N ARG A 221 4.63 -22.51 7.62
CA ARG A 221 6.07 -22.21 7.83
C ARG A 221 6.91 -22.46 6.58
N GLY A 222 6.66 -23.56 5.88
CA GLY A 222 7.41 -23.94 4.68
C GLY A 222 7.23 -22.91 3.56
N VAL A 223 6.00 -22.58 3.22
CA VAL A 223 5.69 -21.62 2.13
C VAL A 223 6.20 -20.23 2.45
N THR A 224 6.03 -19.74 3.69
CA THR A 224 6.57 -18.42 4.09
C THR A 224 8.10 -18.39 4.14
N MET A 225 8.76 -19.45 4.60
CA MET A 225 10.23 -19.53 4.53
C MET A 225 10.73 -19.53 3.10
N VAL A 226 10.12 -20.33 2.22
CA VAL A 226 10.47 -20.40 0.80
C VAL A 226 10.30 -19.02 0.15
N ALA A 227 9.14 -18.39 0.29
CA ALA A 227 8.88 -17.05 -0.25
C ALA A 227 9.89 -16.01 0.28
N GLY A 228 10.25 -16.07 1.57
CA GLY A 228 11.26 -15.20 2.16
C GLY A 228 12.68 -15.44 1.64
N ILE A 229 13.07 -16.70 1.44
CA ILE A 229 14.41 -17.05 0.90
C ILE A 229 14.55 -16.58 -0.55
N PHE A 230 13.52 -16.80 -1.38
CA PHE A 230 13.53 -16.37 -2.79
C PHE A 230 13.35 -14.86 -2.97
N ALA A 231 12.98 -14.13 -1.91
CA ALA A 231 12.99 -12.66 -1.89
C ALA A 231 14.40 -12.05 -1.67
N ILE A 232 15.36 -12.83 -1.16
CA ILE A 232 16.71 -12.35 -0.83
C ILE A 232 17.46 -11.81 -2.07
N PRO A 233 17.46 -12.47 -3.24
CA PRO A 233 18.12 -11.95 -4.43
C PRO A 233 17.57 -10.58 -4.84
N ASP A 234 16.25 -10.41 -4.83
CA ASP A 234 15.59 -9.14 -5.18
C ASP A 234 15.95 -8.04 -4.17
N PHE A 235 16.01 -8.38 -2.87
CA PHE A 235 16.48 -7.46 -1.84
C PHE A 235 17.96 -7.06 -2.02
N MET A 236 18.84 -8.01 -2.33
CA MET A 236 20.27 -7.74 -2.56
C MET A 236 20.48 -6.82 -3.77
N ILE A 237 19.72 -7.03 -4.84
CA ILE A 237 19.74 -6.15 -6.03
C ILE A 237 19.20 -4.76 -5.65
N ALA A 238 18.11 -4.67 -4.89
CA ALA A 238 17.52 -3.40 -4.47
C ALA A 238 18.44 -2.53 -3.60
N ILE A 239 19.37 -3.13 -2.83
CA ILE A 239 20.40 -2.40 -2.06
C ILE A 239 21.71 -2.16 -2.83
N GLY A 240 21.80 -2.59 -4.10
CA GLY A 240 22.92 -2.31 -5.01
C GLY A 240 23.96 -3.42 -5.17
N PHE A 241 23.72 -4.63 -4.67
CA PHE A 241 24.60 -5.79 -4.94
C PHE A 241 24.21 -6.50 -6.23
N GLU A 242 24.75 -6.03 -7.35
CA GLU A 242 24.51 -6.61 -8.68
C GLU A 242 25.03 -8.05 -8.84
N SER A 243 25.90 -8.54 -7.93
CA SER A 243 26.41 -9.92 -7.97
C SER A 243 25.32 -11.00 -7.85
N PHE A 244 24.10 -10.63 -7.45
CA PHE A 244 22.94 -11.53 -7.37
C PHE A 244 22.08 -11.54 -8.64
N GLN A 245 22.37 -10.71 -9.65
CA GLN A 245 21.69 -10.71 -10.96
C GLN A 245 21.63 -12.10 -11.63
N PRO A 246 22.72 -12.89 -11.69
CA PRO A 246 22.67 -14.21 -12.34
C PRO A 246 21.75 -15.21 -11.63
N LEU A 247 21.60 -15.06 -10.30
CA LEU A 247 20.69 -15.88 -9.51
C LEU A 247 19.23 -15.44 -9.72
N HIS A 248 19.00 -14.12 -9.83
CA HIS A 248 17.70 -13.56 -10.15
C HIS A 248 17.22 -14.02 -11.54
N ASP A 249 18.06 -13.92 -12.57
CA ASP A 249 17.70 -14.29 -13.94
C ASP A 249 17.37 -15.79 -14.11
N TYR A 250 17.87 -16.64 -13.22
CA TYR A 250 17.57 -18.08 -13.22
C TYR A 250 16.20 -18.41 -12.61
N LEU A 251 15.63 -17.50 -11.82
CA LEU A 251 14.35 -17.73 -11.15
C LEU A 251 13.17 -17.49 -12.11
N PRO A 252 12.17 -18.39 -12.15
CA PRO A 252 10.98 -18.16 -12.93
C PRO A 252 10.24 -16.92 -12.43
N LEU A 253 9.69 -16.14 -13.36
CA LEU A 253 8.98 -14.88 -13.09
C LEU A 253 9.83 -13.75 -12.45
N ALA A 254 11.14 -13.91 -12.31
CA ALA A 254 12.05 -12.84 -11.88
C ALA A 254 11.96 -11.59 -12.76
N THR A 255 11.86 -11.79 -14.07
CA THR A 255 11.68 -10.70 -15.05
C THR A 255 10.36 -9.92 -14.89
N TYR A 256 9.44 -10.38 -14.03
CA TYR A 256 8.20 -9.72 -13.66
C TYR A 256 8.18 -9.23 -12.21
N GLY A 257 9.30 -9.36 -11.47
CA GLY A 257 9.40 -9.02 -10.04
C GLY A 257 8.64 -9.97 -9.12
N LEU A 258 8.38 -11.20 -9.59
CA LEU A 258 7.60 -12.23 -8.89
C LEU A 258 8.44 -13.48 -8.63
N ALA A 259 9.76 -13.33 -8.46
CA ALA A 259 10.69 -14.43 -8.21
C ALA A 259 10.35 -15.24 -6.95
N TRP A 260 9.58 -14.67 -6.02
CA TRP A 260 9.14 -15.31 -4.79
C TRP A 260 7.91 -16.22 -4.94
N LEU A 261 7.12 -16.04 -6.01
CA LEU A 261 5.87 -16.77 -6.21
C LEU A 261 6.14 -18.25 -6.51
N LEU A 262 7.32 -18.52 -7.06
CA LEU A 262 7.77 -19.77 -7.64
C LEU A 262 9.26 -20.00 -7.27
N PRO A 263 9.75 -21.25 -7.27
CA PRO A 263 9.93 -22.03 -8.48
C PRO A 263 8.62 -22.60 -9.01
#